data_AF-A0A135RU02-F1
#
_entry.id   AF-A0A135RU02-F1
#
_cell.length_a   1.000
_cell.length_b   1.000
_cell.length_c   1.000
_cell.angle_alpha   90.00
_cell.angle_beta   90.00
_cell.angle_gamma   90.00
#
_symmetry.space_group_name_H-M   'P 1'
#
loop_
_entity.id
_entity.type
_entity.pdbx_description
1 polymer ?
#
loop_
_entity_poly.entity_id
_entity_poly.type
_entity_poly.pdbx_seq_one_letter_code
_entity_poly.pdbx_strand_id
1 'polypeptide(L)'
;MASSPDGIAASLAAYRSFISAQNRRALEVYVPFIAIAVPDDLEDDDDVEELRLDGLNTLLDTNVKDFGVSEPSEVLTRFDELAPKIGLDGTYTMQEHEGTSEERDAIRREYLCVIEENLKRKSREDVRETISIPEDFRVLAGLVDGIVGYGLPVFRNRAHPAFWWGCRDDLCPHAERVMAPEDLAQHAGLPECWQIAGGWAPGTGPDANFSIVYSRESDEDPWKWRYTLSTLDHGLHIFKTIPEFLVWYAHFRQSDEVPGPDELDANSLLFGEI
;
A
#
# COMPACT_ATOMS: atom_id res chain seq x y z
N MET A 1 -3.23 -24.39 0.34
CA MET A 1 -4.46 -24.30 -0.47
C MET A 1 -4.48 -22.91 -1.08
N ALA A 2 -4.71 -22.79 -2.39
CA ALA A 2 -4.93 -21.49 -3.01
C ALA A 2 -6.27 -20.93 -2.53
N SER A 3 -6.36 -19.61 -2.34
CA SER A 3 -7.62 -18.95 -1.97
C SER A 3 -8.57 -18.93 -3.16
N SER A 4 -9.87 -19.07 -2.92
CA SER A 4 -10.85 -18.84 -3.99
C SER A 4 -10.91 -17.35 -4.35
N PRO A 5 -11.26 -17.00 -5.60
CA PRO A 5 -11.44 -15.61 -5.99
C PRO A 5 -12.44 -14.86 -5.10
N ASP A 6 -13.57 -15.49 -4.77
CA ASP A 6 -14.58 -14.92 -3.87
C ASP A 6 -14.03 -14.68 -2.45
N GLY A 7 -13.15 -15.56 -1.96
CA GLY A 7 -12.51 -15.41 -0.66
C GLY A 7 -11.53 -14.24 -0.62
N ILE A 8 -10.79 -14.01 -1.72
CA ILE A 8 -9.90 -12.85 -1.88
C ILE A 8 -10.73 -11.56 -1.93
N ALA A 9 -11.78 -11.53 -2.76
CA ALA A 9 -12.66 -10.37 -2.88
C ALA A 9 -13.34 -10.01 -1.55
N ALA A 10 -13.85 -11.01 -0.81
CA ALA A 10 -14.47 -10.79 0.50
C ALA A 10 -13.46 -10.26 1.53
N SER A 11 -12.25 -10.81 1.56
CA SER A 11 -11.20 -10.37 2.49
C SER A 11 -10.71 -8.97 2.16
N LEU A 12 -10.58 -8.64 0.87
CA LEU A 12 -10.24 -7.30 0.41
C LEU A 12 -11.34 -6.28 0.77
N ALA A 13 -12.62 -6.65 0.63
CA ALA A 13 -13.72 -5.79 1.02
C ALA A 13 -13.73 -5.52 2.54
N ALA A 14 -13.46 -6.56 3.36
CA ALA A 14 -13.32 -6.40 4.81
C ALA A 14 -12.12 -5.51 5.17
N TYR A 15 -10.97 -5.71 4.51
CA TYR A 15 -9.78 -4.88 4.64
C TYR A 15 -10.10 -3.41 4.36
N ARG A 16 -10.70 -3.14 3.19
CA ARG A 16 -11.11 -1.79 2.77
C ARG A 16 -12.02 -1.12 3.77
N SER A 17 -13.06 -1.84 4.20
CA SER A 17 -14.03 -1.33 5.17
C SER A 17 -13.37 -0.97 6.50
N PHE A 18 -12.43 -1.79 6.97
CA PHE A 18 -11.73 -1.53 8.23
C PHE A 18 -10.84 -0.27 8.12
N ILE A 19 -9.96 -0.22 7.12
CA ILE A 19 -9.03 0.91 6.95
C ILE A 19 -9.78 2.21 6.69
N SER A 20 -10.80 2.16 5.83
CA SER A 20 -11.65 3.31 5.51
C SER A 20 -12.33 3.87 6.75
N ALA A 21 -12.89 3.02 7.64
CA ALA A 21 -13.52 3.47 8.87
C ALA A 21 -12.53 4.16 9.84
N GLN A 22 -11.31 3.65 9.94
CA GLN A 22 -10.28 4.21 10.82
C GLN A 22 -9.76 5.56 10.28
N ASN A 23 -9.49 5.62 8.98
CA ASN A 23 -9.07 6.86 8.34
C ASN A 23 -10.17 7.93 8.37
N ARG A 24 -11.44 7.53 8.22
CA ARG A 24 -12.58 8.45 8.41
C ARG A 24 -12.58 9.05 9.81
N ARG A 25 -12.42 8.21 10.83
CA ARG A 25 -12.37 8.65 12.24
C ARG A 25 -11.23 9.64 12.49
N ALA A 26 -10.07 9.43 11.86
CA ALA A 26 -8.97 10.40 11.95
C ALA A 26 -9.33 11.72 11.26
N LEU A 27 -9.88 11.68 10.04
CA LEU A 27 -10.28 12.89 9.31
C LEU A 27 -11.41 13.66 10.01
N GLU A 28 -12.29 12.98 10.76
CA GLU A 28 -13.31 13.62 11.59
C GLU A 28 -12.71 14.53 12.68
N VAL A 29 -11.42 14.39 13.00
CA VAL A 29 -10.68 15.30 13.89
C VAL A 29 -9.91 16.35 13.10
N TYR A 30 -9.10 15.94 12.12
CA TYR A 30 -8.24 16.86 11.37
C TYR A 30 -9.02 17.85 10.49
N VAL A 31 -10.06 17.40 9.79
CA VAL A 31 -10.77 18.24 8.81
C VAL A 31 -11.47 19.43 9.49
N PRO A 32 -12.24 19.25 10.58
CA PRO A 32 -12.83 20.39 11.28
C PRO A 32 -11.79 21.36 11.85
N PHE A 33 -10.65 20.84 12.32
CA PHE A 33 -9.55 21.68 12.81
C PHE A 33 -8.96 22.53 11.69
N ILE A 34 -8.58 21.90 10.57
CA ILE A 34 -8.04 22.60 9.38
C ILE A 34 -9.04 23.64 8.87
N ALA A 35 -10.33 23.30 8.79
CA ALA A 35 -11.37 24.19 8.27
C ALA A 35 -11.52 25.51 9.06
N ILE A 36 -11.12 25.55 10.33
CA ILE A 36 -11.21 26.75 11.17
C ILE A 36 -9.83 27.31 11.54
N ALA A 37 -8.74 26.63 11.15
CA ALA A 37 -7.39 27.03 11.49
C ALA A 37 -7.06 28.40 10.90
N VAL A 38 -6.33 29.19 11.69
CA VAL A 38 -5.78 30.49 11.30
C VAL A 38 -4.32 30.46 11.79
N PRO A 39 -3.32 30.57 10.90
CA PRO A 39 -1.93 30.59 11.31
C PRO A 39 -1.61 31.85 12.12
N ASP A 40 -0.65 31.75 13.04
CA ASP A 40 -0.20 32.89 13.84
C ASP A 40 0.71 33.83 13.04
N ASP A 41 1.46 33.27 12.09
CA ASP A 41 2.42 33.97 11.22
C ASP A 41 1.86 34.16 9.80
N LEU A 42 0.67 34.76 9.68
CA LEU A 42 0.09 35.14 8.39
C LEU A 42 0.83 36.33 7.78
N GLU A 43 1.38 36.18 6.58
CA GLU A 43 1.83 37.30 5.76
C GLU A 43 0.61 38.02 5.14
N ASP A 44 0.73 39.32 4.87
CA ASP A 44 -0.39 40.17 4.41
C ASP A 44 -1.00 39.71 3.06
N ASP A 45 -0.28 38.87 2.29
CA ASP A 45 -0.66 38.31 1.00
C ASP A 45 -1.08 36.83 1.04
N ASP A 46 -1.08 36.17 2.20
CA ASP A 46 -1.48 34.78 2.34
C ASP A 46 -3.00 34.58 2.18
N ASP A 47 -3.41 33.68 1.28
CA ASP A 47 -4.79 33.21 1.19
C ASP A 47 -5.00 32.04 2.16
N VAL A 48 -5.66 32.33 3.28
CA VAL A 48 -5.97 31.35 4.34
C VAL A 48 -6.73 30.14 3.79
N GLU A 49 -7.63 30.31 2.82
CA GLU A 49 -8.39 29.19 2.27
C GLU A 49 -7.51 28.29 1.40
N GLU A 50 -6.54 28.87 0.69
CA GLU A 50 -5.53 28.12 -0.04
C GLU A 50 -4.62 27.33 0.92
N LEU A 51 -4.12 27.96 2.00
CA LEU A 51 -3.32 27.30 3.03
C LEU A 51 -4.04 26.11 3.68
N ARG A 52 -5.35 26.23 3.92
CA ARG A 52 -6.16 25.11 4.47
C ARG A 52 -6.24 23.94 3.52
N LEU A 53 -6.41 24.21 2.22
CA LEU A 53 -6.41 23.16 1.21
C LEU A 53 -5.02 22.55 1.07
N ASP A 54 -3.94 23.32 1.18
CA ASP A 54 -2.58 22.81 1.10
C ASP A 54 -2.18 21.97 2.31
N GLY A 55 -2.61 22.34 3.52
CA GLY A 55 -2.47 21.51 4.70
C GLY A 55 -3.22 20.18 4.58
N LEU A 56 -4.44 20.21 4.03
CA LEU A 56 -5.21 19.00 3.72
C LEU A 56 -4.55 18.15 2.63
N ASN A 57 -4.01 18.78 1.58
CA ASN A 57 -3.27 18.11 0.51
C ASN A 57 -2.06 17.37 1.06
N THR A 58 -1.33 18.02 1.98
CA THR A 58 -0.18 17.41 2.67
C THR A 58 -0.60 16.21 3.49
N LEU A 59 -1.68 16.32 4.29
CA LEU A 59 -2.20 15.22 5.12
C LEU A 59 -2.61 13.99 4.30
N LEU A 60 -3.21 14.24 3.13
CA LEU A 60 -3.71 13.22 2.21
C LEU A 60 -2.71 12.78 1.14
N ASP A 61 -1.53 13.39 1.09
CA ASP A 61 -0.49 13.15 0.08
C ASP A 61 -1.06 13.18 -1.36
N THR A 62 -1.95 14.13 -1.63
CA THR A 62 -2.65 14.27 -2.91
C THR A 62 -3.22 15.68 -3.06
N ASN A 63 -3.47 16.12 -4.30
CA ASN A 63 -4.15 17.38 -4.55
C ASN A 63 -5.67 17.17 -4.61
N VAL A 64 -6.39 17.57 -3.55
CA VAL A 64 -7.84 17.35 -3.47
C VAL A 64 -8.63 18.13 -4.53
N LYS A 65 -8.07 19.23 -5.05
CA LYS A 65 -8.69 20.02 -6.13
C LYS A 65 -8.87 19.21 -7.41
N ASP A 66 -8.03 18.21 -7.65
CA ASP A 66 -8.15 17.30 -8.81
C ASP A 66 -9.44 16.47 -8.76
N PHE A 67 -10.02 16.29 -7.56
CA PHE A 67 -11.28 15.62 -7.32
C PHE A 67 -12.48 16.58 -7.20
N GLY A 68 -12.27 17.85 -7.53
CA GLY A 68 -13.27 18.91 -7.41
C GLY A 68 -13.64 19.22 -5.96
N VAL A 69 -12.70 19.05 -5.02
CA VAL A 69 -12.84 19.50 -3.63
C VAL A 69 -12.39 20.95 -3.56
N SER A 70 -13.30 21.84 -3.17
CA SER A 70 -13.00 23.28 -3.00
C SER A 70 -12.81 23.71 -1.55
N GLU A 71 -13.32 22.95 -0.59
CA GLU A 71 -13.24 23.27 0.84
C GLU A 71 -12.88 22.00 1.64
N PRO A 72 -12.10 22.10 2.74
CA PRO A 72 -11.68 20.93 3.50
C PRO A 72 -12.83 20.04 3.98
N SER A 73 -13.96 20.63 4.40
CA SER A 73 -15.13 19.89 4.88
C SER A 73 -15.76 18.98 3.83
N GLU A 74 -15.58 19.26 2.54
CA GLU A 74 -16.12 18.41 1.47
C GLU A 74 -15.50 17.01 1.46
N VAL A 75 -14.28 16.84 1.98
CA VAL A 75 -13.66 15.51 2.08
C VAL A 75 -14.49 14.56 2.95
N LEU A 76 -15.08 15.07 4.04
CA LEU A 76 -15.92 14.25 4.92
C LEU A 76 -17.30 13.96 4.31
N THR A 77 -17.88 14.92 3.58
CA THR A 77 -19.20 14.73 2.95
C THR A 77 -19.12 13.81 1.73
N ARG A 78 -17.99 13.81 1.02
CA ARG A 78 -17.70 12.97 -0.15
C ARG A 78 -16.78 11.80 0.16
N PHE A 79 -16.62 11.45 1.44
CA PHE A 79 -15.62 10.48 1.88
C PHE A 79 -15.72 9.13 1.16
N ASP A 80 -16.93 8.58 1.04
CA ASP A 80 -17.12 7.26 0.41
C ASP A 80 -16.76 7.25 -1.09
N GLU A 81 -16.86 8.41 -1.76
CA GLU A 81 -16.46 8.59 -3.15
C GLU A 81 -14.93 8.76 -3.29
N LEU A 82 -14.34 9.52 -2.38
CA LEU A 82 -12.91 9.88 -2.42
C LEU A 82 -12.02 8.77 -1.88
N ALA A 83 -12.44 8.06 -0.84
CA ALA A 83 -11.62 7.10 -0.13
C ALA A 83 -10.90 6.06 -1.03
N PRO A 84 -11.57 5.42 -2.01
CA PRO A 84 -10.89 4.51 -2.93
C PRO A 84 -9.99 5.21 -3.96
N LYS A 85 -10.21 6.50 -4.25
CA LYS A 85 -9.45 7.27 -5.24
C LYS A 85 -8.11 7.79 -4.69
N ILE A 86 -8.10 8.15 -3.41
CA ILE A 86 -6.91 8.71 -2.73
C ILE A 86 -6.31 7.74 -1.69
N GLY A 87 -6.72 6.48 -1.73
CA GLY A 87 -6.17 5.40 -0.92
C GLY A 87 -6.40 5.51 0.58
N LEU A 88 -7.54 6.10 0.98
CA LEU A 88 -8.00 6.09 2.38
C LEU A 88 -8.67 4.77 2.78
N ASP A 89 -8.98 3.90 1.83
CA ASP A 89 -9.47 2.53 2.09
C ASP A 89 -8.32 1.50 2.17
N GLY A 90 -7.06 1.94 2.16
CA GLY A 90 -5.91 1.04 2.19
C GLY A 90 -5.59 0.40 0.83
N THR A 91 -6.25 0.81 -0.25
CA THR A 91 -5.94 0.32 -1.60
C THR A 91 -5.51 1.46 -2.50
N TYR A 92 -4.80 1.12 -3.57
CA TYR A 92 -4.50 2.06 -4.63
C TYR A 92 -5.24 1.63 -5.89
N THR A 93 -5.81 2.59 -6.61
CA THR A 93 -6.37 2.39 -7.94
C THR A 93 -5.76 3.49 -8.81
N MET A 94 -5.14 3.12 -9.93
CA MET A 94 -4.61 4.13 -10.85
C MET A 94 -5.74 5.06 -11.27
N GLN A 95 -5.50 6.36 -11.15
CA GLN A 95 -6.55 7.37 -11.24
C GLN A 95 -7.16 7.37 -12.64
N GLU A 96 -8.43 7.77 -12.77
CA GLU A 96 -9.07 7.93 -14.09
C GLU A 96 -8.36 8.96 -14.97
N HIS A 97 -7.52 9.82 -14.37
CA HIS A 97 -6.71 10.82 -15.05
C HIS A 97 -5.44 10.21 -15.67
N GLU A 98 -5.08 8.98 -15.27
CA GLU A 98 -3.93 8.21 -15.76
C GLU A 98 -4.30 7.28 -16.92
N GLY A 99 -5.59 7.17 -17.27
CA GLY A 99 -6.03 6.44 -18.47
C GLY A 99 -7.42 5.81 -18.37
N THR A 100 -7.89 5.34 -19.52
CA THR A 100 -9.07 4.49 -19.68
C THR A 100 -8.90 3.14 -18.97
N SER A 101 -10.01 2.42 -18.75
CA SER A 101 -9.94 1.06 -18.20
C SER A 101 -9.03 0.12 -19.01
N GLU A 102 -9.00 0.29 -20.34
CA GLU A 102 -8.15 -0.52 -21.23
C GLU A 102 -6.66 -0.23 -21.04
N GLU A 103 -6.29 1.03 -20.81
CA GLU A 103 -4.92 1.44 -20.53
C GLU A 103 -4.45 0.89 -19.19
N ARG A 104 -5.28 0.96 -18.14
CA ARG A 104 -4.97 0.33 -16.84
C ARG A 104 -4.75 -1.17 -16.96
N ASP A 105 -5.61 -1.85 -17.72
CA ASP A 105 -5.46 -3.29 -17.98
C ASP A 105 -4.21 -3.60 -18.83
N ALA A 106 -3.77 -2.70 -19.71
CA ALA A 106 -2.53 -2.84 -20.45
C ALA A 106 -1.31 -2.70 -19.53
N ILE A 107 -1.27 -1.67 -18.69
CA ILE A 107 -0.20 -1.43 -17.71
C ILE A 107 -0.07 -2.61 -16.73
N ARG A 108 -1.21 -3.12 -16.23
CA ARG A 108 -1.21 -4.29 -15.34
C ARG A 108 -0.67 -5.54 -16.03
N ARG A 109 -1.07 -5.79 -17.28
CA ARG A 109 -0.55 -6.92 -18.06
C ARG A 109 0.95 -6.79 -18.30
N GLU A 110 1.42 -5.59 -18.61
CA GLU A 110 2.85 -5.31 -18.78
C GLU A 110 3.62 -5.59 -17.48
N TYR A 111 3.16 -5.06 -16.34
CA TYR A 111 3.74 -5.35 -15.02
C TYR A 111 3.85 -6.85 -14.76
N LEU A 112 2.76 -7.60 -14.90
CA LEU A 112 2.75 -9.04 -14.67
C LEU A 112 3.68 -9.79 -15.64
N CYS A 113 3.72 -9.37 -16.90
CA CYS A 113 4.60 -9.94 -17.92
C CYS A 113 6.08 -9.74 -17.55
N VAL A 114 6.47 -8.52 -17.16
CA VAL A 114 7.83 -8.20 -16.75
C VAL A 114 8.24 -9.02 -15.53
N ILE A 115 7.36 -9.16 -14.52
CA ILE A 115 7.64 -9.98 -13.34
C ILE A 115 7.78 -11.45 -13.74
N GLU A 116 6.91 -12.01 -14.58
CA GLU A 116 7.00 -13.40 -15.03
C GLU A 116 8.28 -13.71 -15.81
N GLU A 117 8.65 -12.86 -16.76
CA GLU A 117 9.88 -13.03 -17.54
C GLU A 117 11.11 -13.01 -16.64
N ASN A 118 11.13 -12.11 -15.66
CA ASN A 118 12.22 -12.01 -14.72
C ASN A 118 12.24 -13.16 -13.72
N LEU A 119 11.08 -13.67 -13.28
CA LEU A 119 11.01 -14.87 -12.47
C LEU A 119 11.65 -16.04 -13.20
N LYS A 120 11.31 -16.26 -14.46
CA LYS A 120 11.96 -17.32 -15.26
C LYS A 120 13.47 -17.08 -15.32
N ARG A 121 13.92 -15.86 -15.63
CA ARG A 121 15.35 -15.55 -15.74
C ARG A 121 16.15 -15.76 -14.44
N LYS A 122 15.64 -15.31 -13.31
CA LYS A 122 16.37 -15.19 -12.04
C LYS A 122 16.13 -16.35 -11.07
N SER A 123 15.05 -17.11 -11.23
CA SER A 123 14.74 -18.24 -10.36
C SER A 123 15.72 -19.40 -10.54
N ARG A 124 15.71 -20.30 -9.55
CA ARG A 124 16.43 -21.57 -9.52
C ARG A 124 16.14 -22.39 -10.78
N GLU A 125 17.17 -23.04 -11.28
CA GLU A 125 17.16 -23.70 -12.60
C GLU A 125 16.10 -24.79 -12.73
N ASP A 126 15.85 -25.56 -11.66
CA ASP A 126 14.90 -26.67 -11.64
C ASP A 126 13.42 -26.24 -11.67
N VAL A 127 13.11 -24.98 -11.32
CA VAL A 127 11.74 -24.46 -11.37
C VAL A 127 11.52 -23.43 -12.48
N ARG A 128 12.60 -22.91 -13.08
CA ARG A 128 12.60 -21.79 -14.04
C ARG A 128 11.53 -21.90 -15.13
N GLU A 129 11.33 -23.08 -15.70
CA GLU A 129 10.37 -23.29 -16.78
C GLU A 129 8.90 -23.39 -16.31
N THR A 130 8.68 -23.63 -15.02
CA THR A 130 7.35 -23.90 -14.43
C THR A 130 6.89 -22.81 -13.47
N ILE A 131 7.80 -21.98 -12.96
CA ILE A 131 7.46 -20.90 -12.06
C ILE A 131 6.62 -19.85 -12.81
N SER A 132 5.54 -19.44 -12.16
CA SER A 132 4.63 -18.41 -12.64
C SER A 132 4.05 -17.68 -11.45
N ILE A 133 3.60 -16.44 -11.67
CA ILE A 133 2.97 -15.64 -10.61
C ILE A 133 1.84 -16.46 -9.95
N PRO A 134 1.71 -16.43 -8.61
CA PRO A 134 0.64 -17.11 -7.91
C PRO A 134 -0.74 -16.60 -8.35
N GLU A 135 -1.68 -17.53 -8.57
CA GLU A 135 -3.00 -17.19 -9.11
C GLU A 135 -3.83 -16.28 -8.19
N ASP A 136 -3.71 -16.47 -6.87
CA ASP A 136 -4.35 -15.57 -5.91
C ASP A 136 -3.80 -14.13 -6.03
N PHE A 137 -2.51 -13.95 -6.32
CA PHE A 137 -1.98 -12.61 -6.60
C PHE A 137 -2.52 -12.02 -7.91
N ARG A 138 -2.69 -12.83 -8.97
CA ARG A 138 -3.34 -12.34 -10.21
C ARG A 138 -4.78 -11.90 -9.94
N VAL A 139 -5.53 -12.64 -9.14
CA VAL A 139 -6.88 -12.26 -8.73
C VAL A 139 -6.85 -10.95 -7.95
N LEU A 140 -5.98 -10.80 -6.95
CA LEU A 140 -5.84 -9.55 -6.20
C LEU A 140 -5.50 -8.38 -7.12
N ALA A 141 -4.54 -8.56 -8.03
CA ALA A 141 -4.13 -7.55 -8.99
C ALA A 141 -5.26 -7.19 -9.98
N GLY A 142 -6.19 -8.10 -10.25
CA GLY A 142 -7.39 -7.80 -11.05
C GLY A 142 -8.44 -6.97 -10.30
N LEU A 143 -8.37 -6.89 -8.97
CA LEU A 143 -9.33 -6.17 -8.12
C LEU A 143 -8.84 -4.78 -7.70
N VAL A 144 -7.53 -4.60 -7.58
CA VAL A 144 -6.89 -3.35 -7.16
C VAL A 144 -5.56 -3.15 -7.89
N ASP A 145 -5.10 -1.91 -7.94
CA ASP A 145 -3.79 -1.59 -8.50
C ASP A 145 -2.74 -1.40 -7.41
N GLY A 146 -3.04 -1.64 -6.13
CA GLY A 146 -2.07 -1.60 -5.05
C GLY A 146 -2.71 -1.81 -3.67
N ILE A 147 -1.89 -2.14 -2.68
CA ILE A 147 -2.30 -2.37 -1.29
C ILE A 147 -1.35 -1.61 -0.38
N VAL A 148 -1.89 -0.64 0.35
CA VAL A 148 -1.19 0.27 1.27
C VAL A 148 -1.74 0.10 2.68
N GLY A 149 -0.92 0.33 3.70
CA GLY A 149 -1.25 -0.02 5.09
C GLY A 149 -2.22 0.93 5.81
N TYR A 150 -2.31 0.74 7.12
CA TYR A 150 -3.08 1.56 8.06
C TYR A 150 -2.61 3.02 8.11
N GLY A 151 -3.54 3.95 8.38
CA GLY A 151 -3.27 5.36 8.65
C GLY A 151 -3.49 6.30 7.47
N LEU A 152 -3.52 7.61 7.77
CA LEU A 152 -3.60 8.65 6.77
C LEU A 152 -2.33 8.67 5.90
N PRO A 153 -2.43 9.05 4.61
CA PRO A 153 -1.32 8.95 3.66
C PRO A 153 -0.01 9.57 4.15
N VAL A 154 -0.01 10.78 4.74
CA VAL A 154 1.22 11.42 5.22
C VAL A 154 1.96 10.59 6.27
N PHE A 155 1.24 10.03 7.25
CA PHE A 155 1.84 9.25 8.33
C PHE A 155 2.20 7.84 7.85
N ARG A 156 1.29 7.23 7.09
CA ARG A 156 1.48 5.89 6.52
C ARG A 156 2.69 5.86 5.61
N ASN A 157 2.83 6.79 4.68
CA ASN A 157 3.91 6.75 3.69
C ASN A 157 5.29 6.99 4.32
N ARG A 158 5.34 7.64 5.50
CA ARG A 158 6.56 7.86 6.29
C ARG A 158 6.92 6.71 7.24
N ALA A 159 5.94 5.94 7.68
CA ALA A 159 6.13 4.93 8.73
C ALA A 159 5.87 3.50 8.26
N HIS A 160 5.09 3.30 7.21
CA HIS A 160 4.59 1.98 6.81
C HIS A 160 5.11 1.61 5.41
N PRO A 161 5.61 0.39 5.23
CA PRO A 161 5.79 -0.17 3.88
C PRO A 161 4.45 -0.32 3.18
N ALA A 162 4.40 -0.11 1.86
CA ALA A 162 3.31 -0.66 1.08
C ALA A 162 3.61 -2.13 0.77
N PHE A 163 2.61 -2.99 0.91
CA PHE A 163 2.72 -4.36 0.43
C PHE A 163 2.95 -4.39 -1.07
N TRP A 164 2.20 -3.59 -1.81
CA TRP A 164 2.32 -3.51 -3.25
C TRP A 164 2.02 -2.08 -3.71
N TRP A 165 3.04 -1.41 -4.23
CA TRP A 165 2.94 -0.07 -4.82
C TRP A 165 2.24 -0.05 -6.19
N GLY A 166 1.74 -1.19 -6.62
CA GLY A 166 1.10 -1.30 -7.92
C GLY A 166 2.07 -1.38 -9.07
N CYS A 167 1.53 -1.00 -10.23
CA CYS A 167 2.28 -0.95 -11.48
C CYS A 167 3.02 0.39 -11.67
N ARG A 168 3.18 1.20 -10.59
CA ARG A 168 3.96 2.44 -10.63
C ARG A 168 5.46 2.13 -10.79
N ASP A 169 6.06 2.66 -11.86
CA ASP A 169 7.49 2.51 -12.22
C ASP A 169 8.38 3.61 -11.62
N ASP A 170 7.80 4.60 -10.95
CA ASP A 170 8.47 5.81 -10.47
C ASP A 170 9.53 5.55 -9.37
N LEU A 171 9.38 4.46 -8.60
CA LEU A 171 10.29 4.14 -7.49
C LEU A 171 11.44 3.20 -7.88
N CYS A 172 11.21 2.25 -8.79
CA CYS A 172 12.19 1.24 -9.21
C CYS A 172 11.62 0.43 -10.39
N PRO A 173 12.42 0.14 -11.45
CA PRO A 173 11.97 -0.70 -12.55
C PRO A 173 11.43 -2.04 -12.06
N HIS A 174 10.24 -2.46 -12.52
CA HIS A 174 9.62 -3.72 -12.09
C HIS A 174 10.53 -4.94 -12.19
N ALA A 175 11.41 -4.98 -13.18
CA ALA A 175 12.37 -6.06 -13.40
C ALA A 175 13.42 -6.21 -12.28
N GLU A 176 13.75 -5.12 -11.58
CA GLU A 176 14.71 -5.10 -10.47
C GLU A 176 14.09 -5.61 -9.17
N ARG A 177 12.75 -5.55 -9.05
CA ARG A 177 12.03 -6.09 -7.89
C ARG A 177 12.13 -7.61 -7.78
N VAL A 178 12.29 -8.30 -8.91
CA VAL A 178 12.57 -9.74 -8.94
C VAL A 178 14.03 -9.96 -8.57
N MET A 179 14.30 -10.77 -7.56
CA MET A 179 15.64 -10.98 -7.03
C MET A 179 16.13 -12.39 -7.32
N ALA A 180 17.46 -12.59 -7.31
CA ALA A 180 18.02 -13.94 -7.25
C ALA A 180 17.66 -14.58 -5.89
N PRO A 181 17.57 -15.92 -5.79
CA PRO A 181 17.18 -16.59 -4.55
C PRO A 181 18.01 -16.20 -3.32
N GLU A 182 19.31 -15.97 -3.49
CA GLU A 182 20.24 -15.61 -2.41
C GLU A 182 19.95 -14.19 -1.90
N ASP A 183 19.79 -13.23 -2.81
CA ASP A 183 19.44 -11.84 -2.48
C ASP A 183 18.05 -11.78 -1.85
N LEU A 184 17.11 -12.57 -2.37
CA LEU A 184 15.74 -12.65 -1.86
C LEU A 184 15.68 -13.27 -0.46
N ALA A 185 16.52 -14.25 -0.16
CA ALA A 185 16.62 -14.84 1.17
C ALA A 185 17.08 -13.82 2.20
N GLN A 186 18.09 -13.02 1.85
CA GLN A 186 18.54 -11.91 2.69
C GLN A 186 17.45 -10.84 2.86
N HIS A 187 16.78 -10.46 1.77
CA HIS A 187 15.75 -9.44 1.80
C HIS A 187 14.52 -9.86 2.62
N ALA A 188 14.03 -11.09 2.40
CA ALA A 188 12.86 -11.66 3.08
C ALA A 188 13.14 -12.11 4.52
N GLY A 189 14.41 -12.20 4.94
CA GLY A 189 14.79 -12.60 6.29
C GLY A 189 14.37 -14.01 6.68
N LEU A 190 14.22 -14.93 5.71
CA LEU A 190 13.80 -16.30 6.00
C LEU A 190 14.91 -17.07 6.75
N PRO A 191 14.57 -17.98 7.68
CA PRO A 191 15.54 -18.83 8.35
C PRO A 191 16.27 -19.75 7.36
N GLU A 192 17.50 -20.15 7.67
CA GLU A 192 18.35 -20.98 6.80
C GLU A 192 17.73 -22.35 6.43
N CYS A 193 16.75 -22.85 7.18
CA CYS A 193 16.06 -24.08 6.82
C CYS A 193 15.14 -23.91 5.59
N TRP A 194 14.71 -22.68 5.28
CA TRP A 194 13.88 -22.40 4.12
C TRP A 194 14.72 -22.32 2.85
N GLN A 195 14.24 -22.97 1.81
CA GLN A 195 14.78 -22.81 0.46
C GLN A 195 13.87 -21.89 -0.34
N ILE A 196 14.46 -20.95 -1.06
CA ILE A 196 13.77 -20.08 -2.01
C ILE A 196 14.16 -20.51 -3.42
N ALA A 197 13.16 -20.68 -4.28
CA ALA A 197 13.40 -20.93 -5.69
C ALA A 197 13.24 -19.67 -6.54
N GLY A 198 12.46 -18.69 -6.09
CA GLY A 198 12.28 -17.42 -6.79
C GLY A 198 11.25 -16.54 -6.09
N GLY A 199 11.13 -15.31 -6.54
CA GLY A 199 10.16 -14.35 -6.00
C GLY A 199 10.57 -12.91 -6.23
N TRP A 200 9.87 -11.98 -5.61
CA TRP A 200 10.11 -10.55 -5.77
C TRP A 200 9.63 -9.75 -4.56
N ALA A 201 10.10 -8.50 -4.48
CA ALA A 201 9.63 -7.49 -3.53
C ALA A 201 8.51 -6.65 -4.17
N PRO A 202 7.22 -6.93 -3.89
CA PRO A 202 6.10 -6.21 -4.54
C PRO A 202 6.01 -4.72 -4.18
N GLY A 203 6.48 -4.35 -3.00
CA GLY A 203 6.46 -2.99 -2.49
C GLY A 203 7.66 -2.72 -1.59
N THR A 204 7.76 -1.49 -1.13
CA THR A 204 8.89 -0.98 -0.34
C THR A 204 8.40 -0.03 0.74
N GLY A 205 9.23 0.21 1.75
CA GLY A 205 9.10 1.33 2.67
C GLY A 205 10.01 1.19 3.87
N PRO A 206 9.84 2.05 4.88
CA PRO A 206 10.75 2.14 6.01
C PRO A 206 10.69 0.90 6.90
N ASP A 207 11.87 0.40 7.29
CA ASP A 207 12.10 -0.66 8.29
C ASP A 207 11.33 -1.97 8.09
N ALA A 208 10.93 -2.26 6.84
CA ALA A 208 10.13 -3.42 6.52
C ALA A 208 10.26 -3.88 5.06
N ASN A 209 10.46 -5.19 4.88
CA ASN A 209 10.62 -5.84 3.58
C ASN A 209 9.45 -6.80 3.33
N PHE A 210 8.58 -6.46 2.39
CA PHE A 210 7.58 -7.40 1.88
C PHE A 210 8.20 -8.24 0.75
N SER A 211 7.89 -9.53 0.73
CA SER A 211 8.29 -10.40 -0.38
C SER A 211 7.25 -11.46 -0.69
N ILE A 212 7.09 -11.76 -1.97
CA ILE A 212 6.31 -12.89 -2.46
C ILE A 212 7.30 -13.95 -2.91
N VAL A 213 7.38 -15.05 -2.18
CA VAL A 213 8.46 -16.04 -2.31
C VAL A 213 7.90 -17.42 -2.66
N TYR A 214 8.49 -18.06 -3.66
CA TYR A 214 8.26 -19.46 -4.00
C TYR A 214 9.27 -20.30 -3.22
N SER A 215 8.80 -20.99 -2.19
CA SER A 215 9.67 -21.56 -1.16
C SER A 215 9.20 -22.92 -0.65
N ARG A 216 10.09 -23.61 0.07
CA ARG A 216 9.84 -24.86 0.81
C ARG A 216 10.70 -24.93 2.07
N GLU A 217 10.21 -25.63 3.09
CA GLU A 217 10.88 -25.79 4.39
C GLU A 217 11.90 -26.94 4.41
N SER A 218 11.71 -27.93 3.53
CA SER A 218 12.60 -29.08 3.40
C SER A 218 12.65 -29.57 1.96
N ASP A 219 13.63 -30.42 1.63
CA ASP A 219 13.73 -31.01 0.29
C ASP A 219 12.55 -31.92 -0.08
N GLU A 220 11.87 -32.47 0.92
CA GLU A 220 10.69 -33.34 0.75
C GLU A 220 9.40 -32.54 0.54
N ASP A 221 9.40 -31.25 0.92
CA ASP A 221 8.24 -30.40 0.79
C ASP A 221 8.05 -29.89 -0.65
N PRO A 222 6.80 -29.85 -1.14
CA PRO A 222 6.52 -29.23 -2.42
C PRO A 222 6.69 -27.71 -2.31
N TRP A 223 7.26 -27.13 -3.36
CA TRP A 223 7.35 -25.68 -3.54
C TRP A 223 5.97 -25.03 -3.47
N LYS A 224 5.88 -23.91 -2.74
CA LYS A 224 4.63 -23.15 -2.60
C LYS A 224 4.93 -21.65 -2.52
N TRP A 225 3.99 -20.85 -2.98
CA TRP A 225 4.01 -19.40 -2.77
C TRP A 225 3.71 -19.03 -1.32
N ARG A 226 4.41 -18.02 -0.82
CA ARG A 226 4.23 -17.40 0.50
C ARG A 226 4.33 -15.89 0.37
N TYR A 227 3.60 -15.20 1.24
CA TYR A 227 3.70 -13.76 1.42
C TYR A 227 4.46 -13.54 2.72
N THR A 228 5.50 -12.73 2.69
CA THR A 228 6.39 -12.56 3.82
C THR A 228 6.57 -11.09 4.13
N LEU A 229 6.76 -10.80 5.40
CA LEU A 229 7.16 -9.51 5.90
C LEU A 229 8.29 -9.72 6.91
N SER A 230 9.43 -9.09 6.66
CA SER A 230 10.52 -9.00 7.61
C SER A 230 10.63 -7.56 8.11
N THR A 231 10.56 -7.37 9.41
CA THR A 231 10.75 -6.06 10.06
C THR A 231 11.76 -6.18 11.19
N LEU A 232 12.42 -5.07 11.53
CA LEU A 232 13.32 -5.03 12.69
C LEU A 232 12.57 -5.22 14.01
N ASP A 233 11.37 -4.64 14.14
CA ASP A 233 10.63 -4.58 15.42
C ASP A 233 9.68 -5.76 15.66
N HIS A 234 9.07 -6.29 14.59
CA HIS A 234 8.08 -7.38 14.69
C HIS A 234 8.62 -8.72 14.20
N GLY A 235 9.86 -8.75 13.68
CA GLY A 235 10.48 -9.96 13.14
C GLY A 235 9.85 -10.41 11.83
N LEU A 236 9.88 -11.73 11.60
CA LEU A 236 9.42 -12.37 10.37
C LEU A 236 7.98 -12.88 10.51
N HIS A 237 7.13 -12.49 9.57
CA HIS A 237 5.81 -13.05 9.37
C HIS A 237 5.72 -13.77 8.01
N ILE A 238 5.14 -14.98 8.02
CA ILE A 238 4.94 -15.79 6.81
C ILE A 238 3.46 -16.15 6.71
N PHE A 239 2.81 -15.68 5.65
CA PHE A 239 1.41 -15.95 5.35
C PHE A 239 1.29 -16.94 4.20
N LYS A 240 0.33 -17.86 4.32
CA LYS A 240 0.09 -18.90 3.31
C LYS A 240 -0.85 -18.42 2.21
N THR A 241 -1.65 -17.40 2.50
CA THR A 241 -2.69 -16.90 1.59
C THR A 241 -2.86 -15.38 1.69
N ILE A 242 -3.38 -14.76 0.63
CA ILE A 242 -3.73 -13.33 0.60
C ILE A 242 -4.78 -12.96 1.66
N PRO A 243 -5.89 -13.71 1.84
CA PRO A 243 -6.84 -13.46 2.93
C PRO A 243 -6.20 -13.38 4.32
N GLU A 244 -5.34 -14.33 4.66
CA GLU A 244 -4.62 -14.35 5.94
C GLU A 244 -3.74 -13.10 6.11
N PHE A 245 -3.00 -12.77 5.04
CA PHE A 245 -2.19 -11.57 4.98
C PHE A 245 -3.01 -10.29 5.17
N LEU A 246 -4.12 -10.11 4.44
CA LEU A 246 -4.94 -8.90 4.50
C LEU A 246 -5.55 -8.70 5.89
N VAL A 247 -6.04 -9.77 6.53
CA VAL A 247 -6.57 -9.70 7.90
C VAL A 247 -5.49 -9.21 8.86
N TRP A 248 -4.27 -9.72 8.75
CA TRP A 248 -3.17 -9.29 9.61
C TRP A 248 -2.72 -7.85 9.29
N TYR A 249 -2.56 -7.53 8.01
CA TYR A 249 -2.01 -6.26 7.55
C TYR A 249 -2.92 -5.08 7.86
N ALA A 250 -4.23 -5.31 7.98
CA ALA A 250 -5.19 -4.29 8.42
C ALA A 250 -4.83 -3.67 9.79
N HIS A 251 -4.17 -4.46 10.64
CA HIS A 251 -3.80 -4.09 12.00
C HIS A 251 -2.30 -3.80 12.16
N PHE A 252 -1.51 -3.90 11.09
CA PHE A 252 -0.08 -3.69 11.17
C PHE A 252 0.25 -2.24 11.52
N ARG A 253 1.00 -2.05 12.61
CA ARG A 253 1.31 -0.72 13.19
C ARG A 253 0.06 0.14 13.40
N GLN A 254 -1.09 -0.50 13.67
CA GLN A 254 -2.29 0.21 14.09
C GLN A 254 -1.98 0.98 15.37
N SER A 255 -2.25 2.28 15.33
CA SER A 255 -2.37 3.11 16.53
C SER A 255 -3.83 3.49 16.71
N ASP A 256 -4.34 3.27 17.92
CA ASP A 256 -5.67 3.74 18.32
C ASP A 256 -5.67 5.22 18.72
N GLU A 257 -4.49 5.84 18.79
CA GLU A 257 -4.31 7.24 19.13
C GLU A 257 -4.57 8.10 17.87
N VAL A 258 -5.81 8.59 17.77
CA VAL A 258 -6.10 9.79 16.99
C VAL A 258 -5.84 10.97 17.92
N PRO A 259 -5.02 11.96 17.53
CA PRO A 259 -4.72 13.07 18.40
C PRO A 259 -5.98 13.79 18.85
N GLY A 260 -5.94 14.33 20.06
CA GLY A 260 -6.96 15.27 20.53
C GLY A 260 -6.91 16.57 19.70
N PRO A 261 -8.03 17.31 19.56
CA PRO A 261 -8.02 18.63 18.92
C PRO A 261 -7.03 19.62 19.56
N ASP A 262 -6.72 19.42 20.84
CA ASP A 262 -5.76 20.20 21.64
C ASP A 262 -4.30 19.81 21.42
N GLU A 263 -4.05 18.69 20.72
CA GLU A 263 -2.72 18.22 20.34
C GLU A 263 -2.35 18.66 18.90
N LEU A 264 -3.28 19.30 18.19
CA LEU A 264 -3.07 19.81 16.83
C LEU A 264 -2.54 21.24 16.85
N ASP A 265 -1.58 21.51 15.96
CA ASP A 265 -0.99 22.83 15.76
C ASP A 265 -1.32 23.36 14.36
N ALA A 266 -1.85 24.59 14.29
CA ALA A 266 -2.31 25.20 13.05
C ALA A 266 -1.16 25.48 12.09
N ASN A 267 -0.03 26.00 12.59
CA ASN A 267 1.12 26.31 11.74
C ASN A 267 1.69 25.01 11.15
N SER A 268 1.87 23.98 11.99
CA SER A 268 2.40 22.68 11.55
C SER A 268 1.53 22.03 10.48
N LEU A 269 0.21 22.06 10.63
CA LEU A 269 -0.71 21.46 9.66
C LEU A 269 -0.86 22.27 8.38
N LEU A 270 -0.94 23.60 8.46
CA LEU A 270 -1.16 24.47 7.30
C LEU A 270 0.10 24.65 6.44
N PHE A 271 1.28 24.69 7.07
CA PHE A 271 2.55 24.80 6.36
C PHE A 271 3.20 23.45 6.05
N GLY A 272 2.53 22.33 6.36
CA GLY A 272 2.99 20.99 6.02
C GLY A 272 4.20 20.50 6.81
N GLU A 273 4.42 21.04 8.01
CA GLU A 273 5.48 20.63 8.95
C GLU A 273 5.07 19.43 9.84
N ILE A 274 4.03 18.72 9.44
CA ILE A 274 3.58 17.42 10.00
C ILE A 274 4.62 16.35 9.75
#